data_AF-A0A024S1X1-F1
#
_entry.id   AF-A0A024S1X1-F1
#
_cell.length_a   1.000
_cell.length_b   1.000
_cell.length_c   1.000
_cell.angle_alpha   90.00
_cell.angle_beta   90.00
_cell.angle_gamma   90.00
#
_symmetry.space_group_name_H-M   'P 1'
#
loop_
_entity.id
_entity.type
_entity.pdbx_description
1 polymer ?
#
loop_
_entity_poly.entity_id
_entity_poly.type
_entity_poly.pdbx_seq_one_letter_code
_entity_poly.pdbx_strand_id
1 'polypeptide(L)'
;MEASHLTPLHTASASGYRDIVGLLLAHSGAAIDLSSQDRGGNTALHLALANGHEEVAVSLLMARQEPPTYTTVTDAGSVTSVSALDSQNLQLHTPLMSAVQSGYLSVVKILLDRKVNVNLADEKGKTALHYAAALEMHEILSLLLGVSGVDLEARDSNNTTPLHEASSQGRPENVKML
;
A
#
# COMPACT_ATOMS: atom_id res chain seq x y z
N MET A 1 15.33 10.54 18.47
CA MET A 1 14.22 10.51 17.50
C MET A 1 14.70 11.29 16.29
N GLU A 2 15.08 10.59 15.22
CA GLU A 2 15.32 11.25 13.94
C GLU A 2 14.03 11.97 13.54
N ALA A 3 14.13 13.24 13.20
CA ALA A 3 12.95 14.00 12.85
C ALA A 3 12.41 13.47 11.51
N SER A 4 11.08 13.33 11.42
CA SER A 4 10.40 13.04 10.17
C SER A 4 10.67 14.18 9.20
N HIS A 5 11.55 13.93 8.24
CA HIS A 5 12.06 14.94 7.32
C HIS A 5 11.49 14.70 5.93
N LEU A 6 10.80 15.71 5.40
CA LEU A 6 10.46 15.77 3.98
C LEU A 6 11.76 15.63 3.17
N THR A 7 11.77 14.70 2.22
CA THR A 7 12.94 14.43 1.37
C THR A 7 12.68 14.96 -0.04
N PRO A 8 13.73 15.22 -0.85
CA PRO A 8 13.54 15.55 -2.26
C PRO A 8 12.73 14.49 -3.01
N LEU A 9 12.85 13.22 -2.62
CA LEU A 9 12.08 12.13 -3.21
C LEU A 9 10.58 12.24 -2.88
N HIS A 10 10.21 12.65 -1.66
CA HIS A 10 8.82 12.92 -1.31
C HIS A 10 8.22 13.99 -2.23
N THR A 11 8.89 15.12 -2.37
CA THR A 11 8.42 16.24 -3.20
C THR A 11 8.32 15.83 -4.67
N ALA A 12 9.36 15.22 -5.23
CA ALA A 12 9.35 14.77 -6.63
C ALA A 12 8.25 13.74 -6.89
N SER A 13 7.99 12.87 -5.91
CA SER A 13 6.95 11.84 -6.03
C SER A 13 5.54 12.40 -5.93
N ALA A 14 5.31 13.32 -5.00
CA ALA A 14 4.04 14.03 -4.85
C ALA A 14 3.70 14.91 -6.06
N SER A 15 4.72 15.42 -6.78
CA SER A 15 4.55 16.26 -7.97
C SER A 15 4.57 15.48 -9.30
N GLY A 16 4.79 14.16 -9.27
CA GLY A 16 4.78 13.33 -10.47
C GLY A 16 6.02 13.48 -11.36
N TYR A 17 7.12 14.04 -10.85
CA TYR A 17 8.34 14.30 -11.63
C TYR A 17 9.17 13.04 -11.81
N ARG A 18 8.70 12.13 -12.67
CA ARG A 18 9.30 10.82 -12.95
C ARG A 18 10.79 10.89 -13.26
N ASP A 19 11.23 11.83 -14.09
CA ASP A 19 12.65 11.95 -14.46
C ASP A 19 13.52 12.37 -13.28
N ILE A 20 13.00 13.27 -12.42
CA ILE A 20 13.69 13.67 -11.19
C ILE A 20 13.74 12.50 -10.21
N VAL A 21 12.64 11.74 -10.08
CA VAL A 21 12.63 10.50 -9.29
C VAL A 21 13.69 9.53 -9.81
N GLY A 22 13.77 9.30 -11.12
CA GLY A 22 14.79 8.44 -11.73
C GLY A 22 16.22 8.93 -11.45
N LEU A 23 16.46 10.23 -11.57
CA LEU A 23 17.77 10.83 -11.25
C LEU A 23 18.13 10.65 -9.78
N LEU A 24 17.20 10.90 -8.86
CA LEU A 24 17.40 10.72 -7.42
C LEU A 24 17.76 9.25 -7.12
N LEU A 25 16.98 8.31 -7.65
CA LEU A 25 17.20 6.87 -7.47
C LEU A 25 18.55 6.39 -8.03
N ALA A 26 19.03 7.00 -9.12
CA ALA A 26 20.28 6.60 -9.78
C ALA A 26 21.54 7.28 -9.22
N HIS A 27 21.46 8.53 -8.74
CA HIS A 27 22.63 9.38 -8.47
C HIS A 27 22.81 9.78 -7.00
N SER A 28 21.99 9.27 -6.10
CA SER A 28 22.22 9.47 -4.67
C SER A 28 23.41 8.61 -4.23
N GLY A 29 24.56 9.25 -4.00
CA GLY A 29 25.77 8.60 -3.47
C GLY A 29 25.62 7.96 -2.07
N ALA A 30 24.46 8.10 -1.44
CA ALA A 30 24.01 7.31 -0.30
C ALA A 30 22.80 6.46 -0.74
N ALA A 31 22.67 5.22 -0.28
CA ALA A 31 21.47 4.42 -0.51
C ALA A 31 20.23 5.24 -0.11
N ILE A 32 19.38 5.62 -1.08
CA ILE A 32 18.14 6.33 -0.77
C ILE A 32 17.28 5.40 0.06
N ASP A 33 16.97 5.82 1.27
CA ASP A 33 15.99 5.15 2.09
C ASP A 33 14.59 5.42 1.53
N LEU A 34 14.06 4.45 0.79
CA LEU A 34 12.70 4.49 0.25
C LEU A 34 11.62 4.25 1.32
N SER A 35 12.02 3.91 2.55
CA SER A 35 11.13 3.75 3.70
C SER A 35 10.96 5.03 4.53
N SER A 36 11.78 6.06 4.26
CA SER A 36 11.70 7.35 4.94
C SER A 36 10.27 7.90 4.89
N GLN A 37 9.80 8.38 6.03
CA GLN A 37 8.47 8.93 6.21
C GLN A 37 8.51 10.44 6.44
N ASP A 38 7.60 11.17 5.78
CA ASP A 38 7.38 12.59 6.04
C ASP A 38 6.66 12.82 7.40
N ARG A 39 6.29 14.08 7.68
CA ARG A 39 5.58 14.44 8.92
C ARG A 39 4.20 13.77 9.06
N GLY A 40 3.59 13.34 7.96
CA GLY A 40 2.33 12.61 7.92
C GLY A 40 2.51 11.10 7.95
N GLY A 41 3.74 10.59 8.12
CA GLY A 41 4.02 9.16 8.04
C GLY A 41 4.03 8.63 6.60
N ASN A 42 3.90 9.49 5.59
CA ASN A 42 3.84 9.05 4.20
C ASN A 42 5.24 8.77 3.69
N THR A 43 5.41 7.63 3.02
CA THR A 43 6.59 7.38 2.18
C THR A 43 6.41 8.05 0.81
N ALA A 44 7.48 8.14 0.02
CA ALA A 44 7.40 8.61 -1.36
C ALA A 44 6.36 7.84 -2.21
N LEU A 45 6.18 6.55 -1.95
CA LEU A 45 5.19 5.71 -2.63
C LEU A 45 3.75 6.09 -2.26
N HIS A 46 3.47 6.41 -0.99
CA HIS A 46 2.16 6.92 -0.58
C HIS A 46 1.82 8.20 -1.34
N LEU A 47 2.76 9.14 -1.39
CA LEU A 47 2.54 10.44 -2.05
C LEU A 47 2.32 10.29 -3.55
N ALA A 48 3.07 9.42 -4.23
CA ALA A 48 2.86 9.14 -5.66
C ALA A 48 1.44 8.59 -5.91
N LEU A 49 1.00 7.61 -5.11
CA LEU A 49 -0.30 6.97 -5.30
C LEU A 49 -1.48 7.90 -4.95
N ALA A 50 -1.36 8.69 -3.88
CA ALA A 50 -2.39 9.62 -3.44
C ALA A 50 -2.56 10.83 -4.37
N ASN A 51 -1.49 11.26 -5.07
CA ASN A 51 -1.53 12.39 -6.01
C ASN A 51 -1.73 11.96 -7.48
N GLY A 52 -1.93 10.67 -7.72
CA GLY A 52 -2.34 10.17 -9.02
C GLY A 52 -1.19 9.85 -10.00
N HIS A 53 0.01 9.61 -9.48
CA HIS A 53 1.23 9.45 -10.27
C HIS A 53 1.66 7.97 -10.37
N GLU A 54 0.88 7.17 -11.07
CA GLU A 54 1.11 5.71 -11.24
C GLU A 54 2.52 5.39 -11.77
N GLU A 55 3.00 6.11 -12.80
CA GLU A 55 4.33 5.86 -13.38
C GLU A 55 5.47 6.10 -12.38
N VAL A 56 5.30 7.08 -11.49
CA VAL A 56 6.25 7.33 -10.40
C VAL A 56 6.19 6.19 -9.39
N ALA A 57 4.99 5.75 -9.01
CA ALA A 57 4.82 4.61 -8.11
C ALA A 57 5.48 3.34 -8.67
N VAL A 58 5.29 3.05 -9.96
CA VAL A 58 5.98 1.94 -10.65
C VAL A 58 7.49 2.14 -10.62
N SER A 59 8.00 3.34 -10.91
CA SER A 59 9.45 3.62 -10.87
C SER A 59 10.06 3.37 -9.49
N LEU A 60 9.37 3.80 -8.42
CA LEU A 60 9.77 3.57 -7.03
C LEU A 60 9.77 2.07 -6.65
N LEU A 61 8.80 1.31 -7.15
CA LEU A 61 8.69 -0.13 -6.91
C LEU A 61 9.74 -0.94 -7.69
N MET A 62 10.09 -0.51 -8.90
CA MET A 62 11.10 -1.15 -9.73
C MET A 62 12.53 -0.88 -9.24
N ALA A 63 12.78 0.28 -8.63
CA ALA A 63 14.07 0.59 -8.03
C ALA A 63 14.39 -0.25 -6.78
N ARG A 64 13.38 -0.86 -6.15
CA ARG A 64 13.58 -1.81 -5.03
C ARG A 64 14.05 -3.16 -5.57
N GLN A 65 15.35 -3.40 -5.49
CA GLN A 65 15.96 -4.69 -5.85
C GLN A 65 15.83 -5.78 -4.77
N GLU A 66 15.39 -5.42 -3.56
CA GLU A 66 15.34 -6.39 -2.46
C GLU A 66 14.24 -7.46 -2.70
N PRO A 67 14.56 -8.76 -2.58
CA PRO A 67 13.53 -9.78 -2.35
C PRO A 67 12.83 -9.47 -1.01
N PRO A 68 11.57 -9.91 -0.81
CA PRO A 68 10.89 -9.69 0.47
C PRO A 68 11.75 -10.28 1.59
N THR A 69 12.27 -9.43 2.47
CA THR A 69 12.96 -9.88 3.68
C THR A 69 11.92 -10.53 4.57
N TYR A 70 11.83 -11.85 4.54
CA TYR A 70 11.07 -12.62 5.52
C TYR A 70 11.76 -12.51 6.88
N THR A 71 11.13 -11.89 7.88
CA THR A 71 11.52 -12.14 9.28
C THR A 71 10.60 -13.18 9.89
N THR A 72 11.21 -14.31 10.25
CA THR A 72 10.63 -15.40 11.04
C THR A 72 10.25 -14.94 12.44
N VAL A 73 9.15 -15.48 12.95
CA VAL A 73 8.75 -15.38 14.35
C VAL A 73 9.85 -15.91 15.29
N THR A 74 10.13 -15.20 16.38
CA THR A 74 10.76 -15.80 17.57
C THR A 74 9.70 -15.98 18.64
N ASP A 75 9.90 -16.98 19.50
CA ASP A 75 9.01 -17.40 20.60
C ASP A 75 8.77 -16.33 21.70
N ALA A 76 9.20 -15.08 21.47
CA ALA A 76 9.05 -13.93 22.36
C ALA A 76 8.09 -12.84 21.82
N GLY A 77 7.36 -13.08 20.73
CA GLY A 77 6.15 -12.30 20.39
C GLY A 77 6.35 -10.87 19.86
N SER A 78 7.56 -10.49 19.41
CA SER A 78 7.77 -9.21 18.70
C SER A 78 8.34 -9.45 17.30
N VAL A 79 7.51 -9.20 16.28
CA VAL A 79 7.85 -9.21 14.85
C VAL A 79 8.08 -7.76 14.43
N THR A 80 9.29 -7.40 14.01
CA THR A 80 9.54 -6.07 13.41
C THR A 80 10.57 -6.15 12.30
N SER A 81 10.21 -6.79 11.19
CA SER A 81 10.55 -6.22 9.88
C SER A 81 9.26 -6.07 9.10
N VAL A 82 8.58 -4.95 9.35
CA VAL A 82 7.59 -4.43 8.42
C VAL A 82 8.35 -4.11 7.14
N SER A 83 7.99 -4.75 6.04
CA SER A 83 8.55 -4.37 4.75
C SER A 83 8.27 -2.87 4.54
N ALA A 84 9.16 -2.12 3.90
CA ALA A 84 8.91 -0.71 3.61
C ALA A 84 7.66 -0.47 2.72
N LEU A 85 7.13 -1.55 2.12
CA LEU A 85 5.89 -1.56 1.34
C LEU A 85 4.64 -1.77 2.23
N ASP A 86 4.83 -2.23 3.47
CA ASP A 86 3.81 -2.32 4.52
C ASP A 86 3.79 -1.10 5.44
N SER A 87 4.65 -0.10 5.20
CA SER A 87 4.69 1.12 6.00
C SER A 87 3.32 1.76 6.07
N GLN A 88 2.89 2.09 7.28
CA GLN A 88 1.62 2.74 7.57
C GLN A 88 1.87 4.22 7.85
N ASN A 89 1.11 5.10 7.20
CA ASN A 89 1.14 6.53 7.51
C ASN A 89 0.41 6.83 8.83
N LEU A 90 0.24 8.10 9.21
CA LEU A 90 -0.42 8.44 10.48
C LEU A 90 -1.89 8.02 10.57
N GLN A 91 -2.56 7.79 9.44
CA GLN A 91 -3.91 7.21 9.37
C GLN A 91 -3.90 5.68 9.28
N LEU A 92 -2.74 5.07 9.54
CA LEU A 92 -2.49 3.64 9.35
C LEU A 92 -2.73 3.14 7.91
N HIS A 93 -2.74 4.06 6.94
CA HIS A 93 -2.96 3.72 5.55
C HIS A 93 -1.69 3.13 4.94
N THR A 94 -1.85 2.07 4.15
CA THR A 94 -0.74 1.41 3.44
C THR A 94 -0.68 1.85 1.97
N PRO A 95 0.47 1.67 1.28
CA PRO A 95 0.56 1.86 -0.16
C PRO A 95 -0.43 0.99 -0.93
N LEU A 96 -0.68 -0.25 -0.48
CA LEU A 96 -1.65 -1.13 -1.14
C LEU A 96 -3.06 -0.54 -1.10
N MET A 97 -3.50 0.00 0.05
CA MET A 97 -4.80 0.66 0.14
C MET A 97 -4.89 1.86 -0.80
N SER A 98 -3.83 2.68 -0.89
CA SER A 98 -3.80 3.81 -1.82
C SER A 98 -3.87 3.36 -3.28
N ALA A 99 -3.16 2.30 -3.65
CA ALA A 99 -3.20 1.74 -5.00
C ALA A 99 -4.60 1.19 -5.34
N VAL A 100 -5.26 0.52 -4.39
CA VAL A 100 -6.62 -0.01 -4.56
C VAL A 100 -7.63 1.13 -4.72
N GLN A 101 -7.62 2.12 -3.83
CA GLN A 101 -8.54 3.27 -3.92
C GLN A 101 -8.39 4.05 -5.22
N SER A 102 -7.15 4.20 -5.70
CA SER A 102 -6.86 4.88 -6.97
C SER A 102 -7.07 3.99 -8.21
N GLY A 103 -7.34 2.70 -8.05
CA GLY A 103 -7.56 1.77 -9.17
C GLY A 103 -6.30 1.40 -9.96
N TYR A 104 -5.11 1.56 -9.37
CA TYR A 104 -3.83 1.28 -10.04
C TYR A 104 -3.52 -0.20 -10.05
N LEU A 105 -4.21 -0.92 -10.94
CA LEU A 105 -4.10 -2.36 -11.13
C LEU A 105 -2.65 -2.83 -11.31
N SER A 106 -1.82 -2.09 -12.05
CA SER A 106 -0.42 -2.46 -12.29
C SER A 106 0.39 -2.43 -10.99
N VAL A 107 0.20 -1.38 -10.18
CA VAL A 107 0.83 -1.21 -8.88
C VAL A 107 0.34 -2.27 -7.89
N VAL A 108 -0.98 -2.56 -7.87
CA VAL A 108 -1.55 -3.63 -7.03
C VAL A 108 -0.87 -4.96 -7.34
N LYS A 109 -0.78 -5.36 -8.62
CA LYS A 109 -0.09 -6.59 -9.03
C LYS A 109 1.35 -6.65 -8.50
N ILE A 110 2.11 -5.57 -8.71
CA ILE A 110 3.50 -5.50 -8.23
C ILE A 110 3.58 -5.63 -6.70
N LEU A 111 2.72 -4.92 -5.96
CA LEU A 111 2.72 -4.99 -4.49
C LEU A 111 2.38 -6.40 -3.98
N LEU A 112 1.39 -7.06 -4.57
CA LEU A 112 1.01 -8.44 -4.20
C LEU A 112 2.11 -9.45 -4.54
N ASP A 113 2.81 -9.27 -5.66
CA ASP A 113 3.98 -10.09 -6.02
C ASP A 113 5.12 -9.92 -5.00
N ARG A 114 5.23 -8.73 -4.39
CA ARG A 114 6.17 -8.44 -3.29
C ARG A 114 5.71 -8.93 -1.92
N LYS A 115 4.59 -9.66 -1.83
CA LYS A 115 4.08 -10.31 -0.62
C LYS A 115 3.83 -9.34 0.55
N VAL A 116 3.34 -8.14 0.24
CA VAL A 116 2.84 -7.19 1.25
C VAL A 116 1.72 -7.82 2.09
N ASN A 117 1.56 -7.36 3.32
CA ASN A 117 0.50 -7.80 4.21
C ASN A 117 -0.83 -7.14 3.82
N VAL A 118 -1.69 -7.91 3.14
CA VAL A 118 -3.01 -7.46 2.67
C VAL A 118 -4.03 -7.22 3.78
N ASN A 119 -3.77 -7.73 4.99
CA ASN A 119 -4.68 -7.67 6.13
C ASN A 119 -4.37 -6.51 7.09
N LEU A 120 -3.39 -5.66 6.78
CA LEU A 120 -3.21 -4.42 7.53
C LEU A 120 -4.47 -3.57 7.42
N ALA A 121 -4.82 -2.94 8.55
CA ALA A 121 -6.01 -2.13 8.68
C ALA A 121 -5.63 -0.67 8.98
N ASP A 122 -6.38 0.26 8.41
CA ASP A 122 -6.22 1.69 8.67
C ASP A 122 -6.80 2.11 10.02
N GLU A 123 -6.79 3.41 10.32
CA GLU A 123 -7.30 3.96 11.59
C GLU A 123 -8.79 3.66 11.85
N LYS A 124 -9.55 3.32 10.80
CA LYS A 124 -10.97 2.95 10.87
C LYS A 124 -11.15 1.44 10.90
N GLY A 125 -10.08 0.66 10.93
CA GLY A 125 -10.12 -0.80 10.84
C GLY A 125 -10.37 -1.32 9.42
N LYS A 126 -10.32 -0.48 8.39
CA LYS A 126 -10.54 -0.91 7.01
C LYS A 126 -9.27 -1.49 6.40
N THR A 127 -9.40 -2.64 5.77
CA THR A 127 -8.35 -3.30 4.99
C THR A 127 -8.43 -2.93 3.51
N ALA A 128 -7.42 -3.30 2.70
CA ALA A 128 -7.47 -3.15 1.25
C ALA A 128 -8.71 -3.84 0.62
N LEU A 129 -9.15 -4.96 1.21
CA LEU A 129 -10.34 -5.69 0.74
C LEU A 129 -11.64 -4.92 0.96
N HIS A 130 -11.78 -4.17 2.06
CA HIS A 130 -12.94 -3.28 2.27
C HIS A 130 -13.06 -2.23 1.16
N TYR A 131 -11.92 -1.61 0.80
CA TYR A 131 -11.88 -0.62 -0.27
C TYR A 131 -12.20 -1.23 -1.64
N ALA A 132 -11.61 -2.37 -1.98
CA ALA A 132 -11.90 -3.04 -3.25
C ALA A 132 -13.37 -3.48 -3.35
N ALA A 133 -13.96 -3.96 -2.25
CA ALA A 133 -15.35 -4.39 -2.20
C ALA A 133 -16.35 -3.24 -2.45
N ALA A 134 -16.02 -2.03 -1.99
CA ALA A 134 -16.84 -0.83 -2.17
C ALA A 134 -16.79 -0.25 -3.61
N LEU A 135 -15.76 -0.57 -4.39
CA LEU A 135 -15.46 0.03 -5.70
C LEU A 135 -15.76 -0.94 -6.86
N GLU A 136 -16.10 -0.44 -8.04
CA GLU A 136 -16.36 -1.26 -9.24
C GLU A 136 -15.07 -1.76 -9.91
N MET A 137 -14.15 -2.31 -9.13
CA MET A 137 -12.81 -2.72 -9.54
C MET A 137 -12.63 -4.24 -9.46
N HIS A 138 -13.44 -4.96 -10.22
CA HIS A 138 -13.53 -6.43 -10.18
C HIS A 138 -12.17 -7.14 -10.31
N GLU A 139 -11.28 -6.66 -11.17
CA GLU A 139 -9.96 -7.28 -11.33
C GLU A 139 -9.09 -7.12 -10.07
N ILE A 140 -9.10 -5.94 -9.44
CA ILE A 140 -8.37 -5.70 -8.18
C ILE A 140 -8.97 -6.54 -7.06
N LEU A 141 -10.30 -6.61 -6.96
CA LEU A 141 -10.98 -7.48 -6.01
C LEU A 141 -10.57 -8.94 -6.20
N SER A 142 -10.59 -9.44 -7.44
CA SER A 142 -10.18 -10.81 -7.76
C SER A 142 -8.73 -11.09 -7.38
N LEU A 143 -7.82 -10.13 -7.59
CA LEU A 143 -6.41 -10.27 -7.19
C LEU A 143 -6.27 -10.40 -5.67
N LEU A 144 -6.96 -9.56 -4.89
CA LEU A 144 -6.91 -9.62 -3.43
C LEU A 144 -7.50 -10.93 -2.89
N LEU A 145 -8.63 -11.40 -3.44
CA LEU A 145 -9.25 -12.68 -3.08
C LEU A 145 -8.36 -13.89 -3.40
N GLY A 146 -7.47 -13.76 -4.40
CA GLY A 146 -6.49 -14.79 -4.76
C GLY A 146 -5.30 -14.87 -3.81
N VAL A 147 -5.13 -13.94 -2.86
CA VAL A 147 -4.02 -13.95 -1.91
C VAL A 147 -4.28 -14.94 -0.79
N SER A 148 -3.37 -15.89 -0.59
CA SER A 148 -3.45 -16.86 0.51
C SER A 148 -3.45 -16.14 1.86
N GLY A 149 -4.43 -16.47 2.72
CA GLY A 149 -4.55 -15.90 4.06
C GLY A 149 -5.21 -14.52 4.13
N VAL A 150 -5.81 -14.02 3.03
CA VAL A 150 -6.66 -12.83 3.08
C VAL A 150 -7.84 -13.04 4.03
N ASP A 151 -8.10 -12.08 4.92
CA ASP A 151 -9.22 -12.13 5.86
C ASP A 151 -10.49 -11.54 5.23
N LEU A 152 -11.40 -12.42 4.79
CA LEU A 152 -12.67 -12.04 4.18
C LEU A 152 -13.67 -11.46 5.19
N GLU A 153 -13.49 -11.75 6.47
CA GLU A 153 -14.40 -11.38 7.57
C GLU A 153 -13.80 -10.31 8.49
N ALA A 154 -12.74 -9.64 8.02
CA ALA A 154 -12.15 -8.50 8.71
C ALA A 154 -13.24 -7.47 9.03
N ARG A 155 -13.23 -6.94 10.25
CA ARG A 155 -14.25 -6.00 10.75
C ARG A 155 -13.63 -4.64 11.00
N ASP A 156 -14.22 -3.62 10.39
CA ASP A 156 -13.89 -2.23 10.66
C ASP A 156 -14.41 -1.78 12.04
N SER A 157 -14.16 -0.51 12.41
CA SER A 157 -14.57 0.05 13.70
C SER A 157 -16.09 0.07 13.92
N ASN A 158 -16.88 -0.04 12.85
CA ASN A 158 -18.34 -0.13 12.89
C ASN A 158 -18.84 -1.57 12.78
N ASN A 159 -17.95 -2.56 12.89
CA ASN A 159 -18.25 -3.97 12.74
C ASN A 159 -18.69 -4.37 11.32
N THR A 160 -18.31 -3.56 10.33
CA THR A 160 -18.58 -3.73 8.90
C THR A 160 -17.54 -4.66 8.29
N THR A 161 -17.95 -5.61 7.45
CA THR A 161 -17.04 -6.47 6.68
C THR A 161 -16.95 -6.02 5.22
N PRO A 162 -16.00 -6.52 4.40
CA PRO A 162 -15.97 -6.22 2.97
C PRO A 162 -17.29 -6.54 2.26
N LEU A 163 -17.98 -7.62 2.64
CA LEU A 163 -19.29 -7.96 2.07
C LEU A 163 -20.38 -6.92 2.42
N HIS A 164 -20.34 -6.36 3.62
CA HIS A 164 -21.22 -5.25 4.01
C HIS A 164 -20.94 -4.00 3.17
N GLU A 165 -19.67 -3.68 2.91
CA GLU A 165 -19.27 -2.57 2.02
C GLU A 165 -19.83 -2.76 0.61
N ALA A 166 -19.57 -3.91 -0.03
CA ALA A 166 -20.11 -4.22 -1.35
C ALA A 166 -21.64 -4.12 -1.41
N SER A 167 -22.32 -4.61 -0.37
CA SER A 167 -23.78 -4.56 -0.26
C SER A 167 -24.30 -3.12 -0.11
N SER A 168 -23.70 -2.34 0.78
CA SER A 168 -24.12 -0.95 1.06
C SER A 168 -23.88 -0.01 -0.11
N GLN A 169 -22.84 -0.26 -0.92
CA GLN A 169 -22.50 0.51 -2.11
C GLN A 169 -23.25 0.02 -3.36
N GLY A 170 -24.11 -0.99 -3.25
CA GLY A 170 -24.87 -1.53 -4.38
C GLY A 170 -23.97 -2.13 -5.46
N ARG A 171 -23.01 -2.98 -5.08
CA ARG A 171 -22.05 -3.65 -5.97
C ARG A 171 -22.40 -5.13 -6.16
N PRO A 172 -23.39 -5.48 -7.00
CA PRO A 172 -23.88 -6.85 -7.07
C PRO A 172 -22.84 -7.85 -7.57
N GLU A 173 -21.94 -7.45 -8.46
CA GLU A 173 -20.83 -8.30 -8.91
C GLU A 173 -19.84 -8.58 -7.78
N ASN A 174 -19.45 -7.55 -7.01
CA ASN A 174 -18.56 -7.74 -5.86
C ASN A 174 -19.19 -8.62 -4.77
N VAL A 175 -20.50 -8.47 -4.53
CA VAL A 175 -21.25 -9.36 -3.62
C VAL A 175 -21.24 -10.82 -4.08
N LYS A 176 -21.19 -11.09 -5.40
CA LYS A 176 -21.07 -12.46 -5.92
C LYS A 176 -19.66 -13.02 -5.81
N MET A 177 -18.65 -12.15 -5.78
CA MET A 177 -17.24 -12.54 -5.73
C MET A 177 -16.76 -12.83 -4.29
N LEU A 178 -17.34 -12.13 -3.32
CA LEU A 178 -17.10 -12.29 -1.87
C LEU A 178 -17.96 -13.41 -1.29
#